data_AF-A0A7T7HZQ5-F1
#
_entry.id   AF-A0A7T7HZQ5-F1
#
_cell.length_a   1.000
_cell.length_b   1.000
_cell.length_c   1.000
_cell.angle_alpha   90.00
_cell.angle_beta   90.00
_cell.angle_gamma   90.00
#
_symmetry.space_group_name_H-M   'P 1'
#
loop_
_entity.id
_entity.type
_entity.pdbx_description
1 polymer ?
#
loop_
_entity_poly.entity_id
_entity_poly.type
_entity_poly.pdbx_seq_one_letter_code
_entity_poly.pdbx_strand_id
1 'polypeptide(L)' 'MAYGDRNTVERAINLLKQNRMVATRYDKRAATFDVTVQVASIRSWLRDLTRSKNRA' A
#
# COMPACT_ATOMS: atom_id res chain seq x y z
N MET A 1 23.22 -8.49 -7.15
CA MET A 1 21.94 -9.18 -7.38
C MET A 1 21.00 -9.22 -6.15
N ALA A 2 21.35 -8.68 -4.97
CA ALA A 2 20.45 -8.70 -3.79
C ALA A 2 19.84 -7.32 -3.42
N TYR A 3 20.15 -6.26 -4.17
CA TYR A 3 19.78 -4.87 -3.82
C TYR A 3 18.60 -4.33 -4.65
N GLY A 4 18.36 -4.87 -5.86
CA GLY A 4 17.28 -4.42 -6.75
C GLY A 4 15.89 -4.82 -6.27
N ASP A 5 15.76 -5.99 -5.64
CA ASP A 5 14.46 -6.50 -5.18
C ASP A 5 13.94 -5.72 -3.97
N ARG A 6 14.85 -5.17 -3.15
CA ARG A 6 14.48 -4.31 -2.00
C ARG A 6 13.78 -3.04 -2.45
N ASN A 7 14.21 -2.43 -3.55
CA ASN A 7 13.57 -1.23 -4.10
C ASN A 7 12.09 -1.46 -4.41
N THR A 8 11.73 -2.64 -4.92
CA THR A 8 10.31 -2.97 -5.19
C THR A 8 9.50 -3.05 -3.89
N VAL A 9 10.04 -3.73 -2.88
CA VAL A 9 9.41 -3.85 -1.55
C VAL A 9 9.28 -2.49 -0.87
N GLU A 10 10.34 -1.68 -0.89
CA GLU A 10 10.36 -0.33 -0.31
C GLU A 10 9.33 0.58 -0.97
N ARG A 11 9.22 0.53 -2.31
CA ARG A 11 8.20 1.30 -3.04
C ARG A 11 6.79 0.84 -2.69
N ALA A 12 6.55 -0.46 -2.55
CA ALA A 12 5.26 -1.00 -2.13
C ALA A 12 4.89 -0.53 -0.71
N ILE A 13 5.84 -0.59 0.23
CA ILE A 13 5.63 -0.12 1.61
C ILE A 13 5.40 1.40 1.63
N ASN A 14 6.16 2.18 0.87
CA ASN A 14 5.94 3.63 0.76
C ASN A 14 4.57 3.97 0.18
N LEU A 15 4.07 3.17 -0.76
CA LEU A 15 2.73 3.32 -1.31
C LEU A 15 1.64 3.06 -0.26
N LEU A 16 1.80 2.01 0.57
CA LEU A 16 0.90 1.75 1.70
C LEU A 16 0.93 2.89 2.73
N LYS A 17 2.11 3.46 3.00
CA LYS A 17 2.27 4.61 3.90
C LYS A 17 1.66 5.92 3.37
N GLN A 18 1.23 6.00 2.10
CA GLN A 18 0.41 7.14 1.64
C GLN A 18 -0.96 7.15 2.33
N ASN A 19 -1.44 5.99 2.80
CA ASN A 19 -2.64 5.91 3.60
C ASN A 19 -2.30 6.31 5.06
N ARG A 20 -2.82 7.46 5.50
CA ARG A 20 -2.53 8.02 6.83
C ARG A 20 -2.78 7.03 7.97
N MET A 21 -3.82 6.20 7.86
CA MET A 21 -4.18 5.22 8.90
C MET A 21 -3.12 4.12 9.03
N VAL A 22 -2.51 3.71 7.91
CA VAL A 22 -1.38 2.76 7.90
C VAL A 22 -0.12 3.43 8.46
N ALA A 23 0.14 4.68 8.07
CA ALA A 23 1.38 5.39 8.44
C ALA A 23 1.48 5.68 9.94
N THR A 24 0.37 6.08 10.58
CA THR A 24 0.40 6.45 12.00
C THR A 24 0.15 5.29 12.94
N ARG A 25 -0.48 4.20 12.47
CA ARG A 25 -0.83 3.00 13.25
C ARG A 25 -1.28 3.32 14.68
N TYR A 26 -2.45 3.95 14.82
CA TYR A 26 -3.07 4.17 16.13
C TYR A 26 -3.97 3.03 16.59
N ASP A 27 -4.08 1.98 15.79
CA ASP A 27 -4.95 0.87 16.09
C ASP A 27 -4.44 0.04 17.28
N LYS A 28 -5.31 -0.20 18.25
CA LYS A 28 -4.97 -0.96 19.46
C LYS A 28 -4.87 -2.46 19.20
N ARG A 29 -5.52 -2.95 18.15
CA ARG A 29 -5.59 -4.38 17.80
C ARG A 29 -4.85 -4.65 16.50
N ALA A 30 -4.06 -5.72 16.50
CA ALA A 30 -3.36 -6.17 15.30
C ALA A 30 -4.33 -6.50 14.16
N ALA A 31 -5.49 -7.10 14.46
CA ALA A 31 -6.50 -7.45 13.46
C ALA A 31 -7.04 -6.22 12.71
N THR A 32 -7.34 -5.13 13.41
CA THR A 32 -7.82 -3.90 12.76
C THR A 32 -6.74 -3.25 11.89
N PHE A 33 -5.49 -3.26 12.37
CA PHE A 33 -4.36 -2.80 11.56
C PHE A 33 -4.19 -3.66 10.30
N ASP A 34 -4.38 -4.98 10.38
CA ASP A 34 -4.29 -5.87 9.23
C ASP A 34 -5.37 -5.56 8.18
N VAL A 35 -6.63 -5.42 8.61
CA VAL A 35 -7.73 -4.99 7.72
C VAL A 35 -7.42 -3.64 7.07
N THR A 36 -6.83 -2.71 7.82
CA THR A 36 -6.42 -1.40 7.31
C THR A 36 -5.39 -1.52 6.17
N VAL A 37 -4.40 -2.39 6.36
CA VAL A 37 -3.38 -2.67 5.34
C VAL A 37 -4.01 -3.33 4.11
N GLN A 38 -4.93 -4.28 4.29
CA GLN A 38 -5.64 -4.94 3.19
C GLN A 38 -6.46 -3.92 2.38
N VAL A 39 -7.25 -3.07 3.04
CA VAL A 39 -8.04 -2.02 2.39
C VAL A 39 -7.15 -1.02 1.65
N ALA A 40 -6.03 -0.61 2.25
CA ALA A 40 -5.07 0.28 1.59
C ALA A 40 -4.47 -0.37 0.32
N SER A 41 -4.16 -1.67 0.38
CA SER A 41 -3.64 -2.45 -0.75
C SER A 41 -4.66 -2.51 -1.90
N ILE A 42 -5.91 -2.85 -1.60
CA ILE A 42 -7.01 -2.90 -2.58
C ILE A 42 -7.19 -1.55 -3.25
N ARG A 43 -7.24 -0.47 -2.46
CA ARG A 43 -7.41 0.88 -2.97
C ARG A 43 -6.25 1.33 -3.87
N SER A 44 -5.03 0.92 -3.54
CA SER A 44 -3.86 1.15 -4.39
C SER A 44 -3.97 0.43 -5.73
N TRP A 45 -4.42 -0.82 -5.72
CA TRP A 45 -4.62 -1.62 -6.94
C TRP A 45 -5.70 -1.03 -7.86
N LEU A 46 -6.85 -0.64 -7.29
CA LEU A 46 -7.93 0.01 -8.04
C LEU A 46 -7.48 1.34 -8.68
N ARG A 47 -6.64 2.11 -7.99
CA ARG A 47 -6.08 3.36 -8.52
C ARG A 47 -5.19 3.09 -9.74
N ASP A 48 -4.39 2.03 -9.70
CA ASP A 48 -3.52 1.67 -10.83
C ASP A 48 -4.34 1.21 -12.05
N LEU A 49 -5.35 0.36 -11.83
CA LEU A 49 -6.30 -0.06 -12.87
C LEU A 49 -7.00 1.13 -13.52
N THR A 50 -7.48 2.09 -12.71
CA THR A 50 -8.13 3.31 -13.21
C THR A 50 -7.15 4.17 -14.02
N ARG A 51 -5.91 4.29 -13.53
CA ARG A 51 -4.85 5.06 -14.21
C ARG A 51 -4.46 4.43 -15.55
N SER A 52 -4.47 3.10 -15.65
CA SER A 52 -4.22 2.38 -16.89
C SER A 52 -5.31 2.70 -17.92
N LYS A 53 -6.58 2.60 -17.53
CA LYS A 53 -7.72 2.87 -18.41
C LYS A 53 -7.72 4.29 -18.98
N ASN A 54 -7.39 5.29 -18.17
CA ASN A 54 -7.37 6.70 -18.60
C ASN A 54 -6.18 7.07 -19.52
N ARG A 55 -5.23 6.15 -19.72
CA ARG A 55 -4.06 6.37 -20.59
C ARG A 55 -4.19 5.68 -21.96
N ALA A 56 -5.28 4.96 -22.19
CA ALA A 56 -5.70 4.47 -23.50
C ALA A 56 -6.69 5.46 -24.11
#